data_AF-A0A357FWZ0-F1
#
_entry.id   AF-A0A357FWZ0-F1
#
_cell.length_a   1.000
_cell.length_b   1.000
_cell.length_c   1.000
_cell.angle_alpha   90.00
_cell.angle_beta   90.00
_cell.angle_gamma   90.00
#
_symmetry.space_group_name_H-M   'P 1'
#
loop_
_entity.id
_entity.type
_entity.pdbx_description
1 polymer ?
#
loop_
_entity_poly.entity_id
_entity_poly.type
_entity_poly.pdbx_seq_one_letter_code
_entity_poly.pdbx_strand_id
1 'polypeptide(L)'
;MAAWLEKSWREKRARLLLMAFRSSGKSTIAGLFAAWLLYVNPALRILVLAADFALAKKMVRNVRRILERHPLTADLKPVKAEQWAGDRFTVSRDLELRDPSML
;
A
#
# COMPACT_ATOMS: atom_id res chain seq x y z
N MET A 1 -12.10 5.72 10.81
CA MET A 1 -11.68 4.95 9.61
C MET A 1 -10.53 3.99 9.91
N ALA A 2 -9.40 4.45 10.49
CA ALA A 2 -8.24 3.61 10.79
C ALA A 2 -8.56 2.35 11.63
N ALA A 3 -9.15 2.53 12.81
CA ALA A 3 -9.50 1.42 13.70
C ALA A 3 -10.47 0.41 13.06
N TRP A 4 -11.35 0.86 12.17
CA TRP A 4 -12.27 -0.01 11.44
C TRP A 4 -11.55 -0.86 10.39
N LEU A 5 -10.59 -0.29 9.65
CA LEU A 5 -9.76 -1.03 8.70
C LEU A 5 -8.91 -2.08 9.41
N GLU A 6 -8.24 -1.69 10.51
CA GLU A 6 -7.43 -2.61 11.30
C GLU A 6 -8.27 -3.75 11.88
N LYS A 7 -9.40 -3.45 12.52
CA LYS A 7 -10.31 -4.47 13.07
C LYS A 7 -10.77 -5.43 11.97
N SER A 8 -11.19 -4.89 10.82
CA SER A 8 -11.65 -5.70 9.69
C SER A 8 -10.56 -6.62 9.13
N TRP A 9 -9.32 -6.13 9.06
CA TRP A 9 -8.17 -6.92 8.64
C TRP A 9 -7.86 -8.06 9.62
N ARG A 10 -7.82 -7.75 10.93
CA ARG A 10 -7.57 -8.73 11.99
C ARG A 10 -8.66 -9.82 12.04
N GLU A 11 -9.91 -9.44 11.77
CA GLU A 11 -11.04 -10.35 11.64
C GLU A 11 -11.07 -11.11 10.29
N LYS A 12 -10.05 -10.92 9.43
CA LYS A 12 -9.92 -11.57 8.12
C LYS A 12 -11.14 -11.37 7.21
N ARG A 13 -11.79 -10.21 7.31
CA ARG A 13 -12.92 -9.87 6.44
C ARG A 13 -12.43 -9.66 5.01
N ALA A 14 -12.91 -10.48 4.07
CA ALA A 14 -12.45 -10.46 2.68
C ALA A 14 -12.99 -9.30 1.84
N ARG A 15 -14.14 -8.73 2.21
CA ARG A 15 -14.81 -7.66 1.44
C ARG A 15 -15.24 -6.53 2.36
N LEU A 16 -14.83 -5.32 2.01
CA LEU A 16 -15.08 -4.10 2.77
C LEU A 16 -15.60 -3.01 1.84
N LEU A 17 -16.61 -2.26 2.31
CA LEU A 17 -17.16 -1.10 1.62
C LEU A 17 -17.04 0.12 2.53
N LEU A 18 -16.37 1.17 2.05
CA LEU A 18 -16.26 2.44 2.74
C LEU A 18 -16.99 3.52 1.95
N MET A 19 -18.15 3.94 2.44
CA MET A 19 -18.85 5.12 1.95
C MET A 19 -18.35 6.34 2.70
N ALA A 20 -17.85 7.35 1.98
CA ALA A 20 -17.28 8.54 2.58
C ALA A 20 -17.54 9.78 1.72
N PHE A 21 -17.76 10.92 2.36
CA PHE A 21 -17.91 12.21 1.69
C PHE A 21 -16.61 12.65 1.00
N ARG A 22 -16.71 13.55 0.01
CA ARG A 22 -15.52 14.13 -0.64
C ARG A 22 -14.68 14.88 0.39
N SER A 23 -13.36 14.86 0.22
CA SER A 23 -12.42 15.51 1.15
C SER A 23 -12.38 14.95 2.59
N SER A 24 -12.97 13.78 2.84
CA SER A 24 -12.88 13.06 4.13
C SER A 24 -11.51 12.46 4.48
N GLY A 25 -10.51 12.58 3.59
CA GLY A 25 -9.21 11.93 3.77
C GLY A 25 -9.19 10.42 3.47
N LYS A 26 -10.24 9.87 2.84
CA LYS A 26 -10.36 8.42 2.53
C LYS A 26 -9.16 7.82 1.79
N SER A 27 -8.56 8.57 0.87
CA SER A 27 -7.40 8.11 0.09
C SER A 27 -6.12 8.13 0.92
N THR A 28 -5.99 9.08 1.85
CA THR A 28 -4.87 9.15 2.79
C THR A 28 -4.87 7.95 3.71
N ILE A 29 -6.03 7.63 4.31
CA ILE A 29 -6.12 6.50 5.23
C ILE A 29 -5.96 5.16 4.51
N ALA A 30 -6.49 5.01 3.28
CA ALA A 30 -6.28 3.81 2.47
C ALA A 30 -4.79 3.62 2.13
N GLY A 31 -4.07 4.69 1.79
CA GLY A 31 -2.64 4.63 1.53
C GLY A 31 -1.80 4.28 2.76
N LEU A 32 -2.11 4.88 3.91
CA LEU A 32 -1.47 4.52 5.20
C LEU A 32 -1.74 3.07 5.58
N PHE A 33 -2.96 2.59 5.36
CA PHE A 33 -3.32 1.20 5.61
C PHE A 33 -2.52 0.24 4.72
N ALA A 34 -2.38 0.53 3.43
CA ALA A 34 -1.54 -0.27 2.53
C ALA A 34 -0.06 -0.28 2.94
N ALA A 35 0.48 0.88 3.35
CA ALA A 35 1.85 0.96 3.87
C ALA A 35 2.04 0.13 5.15
N TRP A 36 1.08 0.21 6.09
CA TRP A 36 1.08 -0.58 7.31
C TRP A 36 1.00 -2.09 7.04
N LEU A 37 0.18 -2.51 6.07
CA LEU A 37 0.11 -3.91 5.66
C LEU A 37 1.46 -4.43 5.17
N LEU A 38 2.15 -3.67 4.31
CA LEU A 38 3.49 -4.03 3.81
C LEU A 38 4.55 -4.02 4.91
N TYR A 39 4.41 -3.14 5.90
CA TYR A 39 5.27 -3.15 7.08
C TYR A 39 5.07 -4.40 7.96
N VAL A 40 3.83 -4.79 8.20
CA VAL A 40 3.50 -5.98 9.01
C VAL A 40 3.84 -7.28 8.26
N ASN A 41 3.65 -7.30 6.95
CA ASN A 41 3.94 -8.46 6.10
C ASN A 41 4.48 -8.02 4.73
N PRO A 42 5.81 -7.97 4.56
CA PRO A 42 6.46 -7.59 3.31
C PRO A 42 6.15 -8.52 2.12
N ALA A 43 5.68 -9.75 2.38
CA ALA A 43 5.30 -10.71 1.34
C ALA A 43 3.90 -10.46 0.75
N LEU A 44 3.14 -9.49 1.27
CA LEU A 44 1.84 -9.13 0.70
C LEU A 44 1.98 -8.53 -0.71
N ARG A 45 0.96 -8.82 -1.53
CA ARG A 45 0.79 -8.28 -2.88
C ARG A 45 -0.52 -7.50 -2.91
N ILE A 46 -0.44 -6.22 -3.27
CA ILE A 46 -1.56 -5.29 -3.28
C ILE A 46 -1.78 -4.80 -4.71
N LEU A 47 -2.96 -5.09 -5.27
CA LEU A 47 -3.37 -4.56 -6.57
C LEU A 47 -4.31 -3.36 -6.35
N VAL A 48 -3.97 -2.21 -6.93
CA VAL A 48 -4.82 -1.03 -6.95
C VAL A 48 -5.66 -1.00 -8.21
N LEU A 49 -6.97 -1.13 -8.04
CA LEU A 49 -7.94 -0.93 -9.11
C LEU A 49 -8.63 0.43 -8.94
N ALA A 50 -8.78 1.14 -10.05
CA ALA A 50 -9.42 2.46 -10.11
C ALA A 50 -10.16 2.62 -11.44
N ALA A 51 -10.88 3.74 -11.59
CA ALA A 51 -11.58 4.07 -12.84
C ALA A 51 -10.63 4.22 -14.04
N ASP A 52 -9.38 4.62 -13.79
CA ASP A 52 -8.34 4.73 -14.81
C ASP A 52 -6.96 4.41 -14.22
N PHE A 53 -6.00 4.13 -15.12
CA PHE A 53 -4.63 3.78 -14.75
C PHE A 53 -3.88 4.93 -14.06
N ALA A 54 -4.16 6.18 -14.42
CA ALA A 54 -3.46 7.33 -13.83
C ALA A 54 -3.82 7.52 -12.34
N LEU A 55 -5.08 7.26 -11.97
CA LEU A 55 -5.58 7.30 -10.60
C LEU A 55 -5.00 6.18 -9.75
N ALA A 56 -4.94 4.95 -10.29
CA ALA A 56 -4.26 3.83 -9.64
C ALA A 56 -2.78 4.16 -9.39
N LYS A 57 -2.09 4.62 -10.44
CA LYS A 57 -0.69 5.07 -10.35
C LYS A 57 -0.48 6.15 -9.30
N LYS A 58 -1.44 7.07 -9.11
CA LYS A 58 -1.36 8.12 -8.07
C LYS A 58 -1.42 7.52 -6.67
N MET A 59 -2.24 6.49 -6.46
CA MET A 59 -2.29 5.77 -5.19
C MET A 59 -0.98 5.03 -4.90
N VAL A 60 -0.45 4.28 -5.88
CA VAL A 60 0.84 3.56 -5.74
C VAL A 60 1.97 4.53 -5.38
N ARG A 61 2.11 5.66 -6.10
CA ARG A 61 3.08 6.70 -5.77
C ARG A 61 2.91 7.26 -4.37
N ASN A 62 1.68 7.45 -3.91
CA ASN A 62 1.41 7.97 -2.57
C ASN A 62 1.88 6.99 -1.50
N VAL A 63 1.60 5.69 -1.65
CA VAL A 63 2.07 4.67 -0.69
C VAL A 63 3.58 4.59 -0.71
N ARG A 64 4.21 4.60 -1.89
CA ARG A 64 5.67 4.62 -2.00
C ARG A 64 6.29 5.79 -1.24
N ARG A 65 5.72 6.99 -1.35
CA ARG A 65 6.17 8.18 -0.60
C ARG A 65 5.98 8.06 0.91
N ILE A 66 4.95 7.36 1.36
CA ILE A 66 4.76 7.07 2.80
C ILE A 66 5.91 6.16 3.27
N LEU A 67 6.19 5.09 2.53
CA LEU A 67 7.27 4.14 2.84
C LEU A 67 8.66 4.82 2.86
N GLU A 68 8.91 5.74 1.93
CA GLU A 68 10.16 6.50 1.86
C GLU A 68 10.37 7.46 3.04
N ARG A 69 9.28 7.92 3.68
CA ARG A 69 9.32 8.99 4.69
C ARG A 69 9.13 8.49 6.12
N HIS A 70 8.47 7.35 6.30
CA HIS A 70 8.13 6.86 7.63
C HIS A 70 9.30 6.08 8.24
N PRO A 71 9.79 6.44 9.45
CA PRO A 71 10.98 5.80 10.04
C PRO A 71 10.85 4.28 10.20
N LEU A 72 9.67 3.79 10.59
CA LEU A 72 9.43 2.34 10.74
C LEU A 72 9.56 1.56 9.43
N THR A 73 9.49 2.21 8.27
CA THR A 73 9.54 1.54 6.97
C THR A 73 10.86 1.74 6.24
N ALA A 74 11.88 2.29 6.92
CA ALA A 74 13.19 2.57 6.32
C ALA A 74 13.82 1.31 5.70
N ASP A 75 13.71 0.17 6.39
CA ASP A 75 14.29 -1.11 5.95
C ASP A 75 13.52 -1.78 4.81
N LEU A 76 12.30 -1.30 4.51
CA LEU A 76 11.48 -1.85 3.42
C LEU A 76 11.90 -1.33 2.04
N LYS A 77 12.69 -0.26 1.97
CA LYS A 77 13.13 0.27 0.69
C LYS A 77 14.24 -0.63 0.11
N PRO A 78 14.06 -1.20 -1.09
CA PRO A 78 15.09 -2.04 -1.70
C PRO A 78 16.31 -1.20 -2.09
N VAL A 79 17.49 -1.81 -2.03
CA VAL A 79 18.75 -1.19 -2.48
C VAL A 79 18.73 -0.99 -4.01
N LYS A 80 18.09 -1.91 -4.74
CA LYS A 80 18.00 -1.87 -6.22
C LYS A 80 16.88 -0.92 -6.66
N ALA A 81 17.25 0.16 -7.34
CA ALA A 81 16.31 1.19 -7.82
C ALA A 81 15.28 0.66 -8.84
N GLU A 82 15.63 -0.39 -9.61
CA GLU A 82 14.75 -1.00 -10.62
C GLU A 82 13.44 -1.55 -10.02
N GLN A 83 13.45 -1.90 -8.73
CA GLN A 83 12.27 -2.42 -8.03
C GLN A 83 11.41 -1.32 -7.39
N TRP A 84 11.70 -0.03 -7.66
CA TRP A 84 11.11 1.12 -6.95
C TRP A 84 10.51 2.17 -7.89
N ALA A 85 9.72 1.74 -8.87
CA ALA A 85 9.05 2.62 -9.84
C ALA A 85 7.81 3.32 -9.23
N GLY A 86 7.24 4.28 -9.98
CA GLY A 86 6.11 5.09 -9.50
C GLY A 86 4.75 4.43 -9.72
N ASP A 87 4.64 3.57 -10.71
CA ASP A 87 3.46 2.79 -11.05
C ASP A 87 3.45 1.40 -10.41
N ARG A 88 4.61 0.90 -9.98
CA ARG A 88 4.75 -0.38 -9.27
C ARG A 88 6.01 -0.35 -8.41
N PHE A 89 6.01 -1.03 -7.28
CA PHE A 89 7.21 -1.21 -6.46
C PHE A 89 7.20 -2.52 -5.67
N THR A 90 8.39 -2.97 -5.31
CA THR A 90 8.62 -4.14 -4.45
C THR A 90 9.36 -3.68 -3.20
N VAL A 91 8.84 -4.03 -2.03
CA VAL A 91 9.56 -3.81 -0.77
C VAL A 91 10.59 -4.91 -0.53
N SER A 92 11.62 -4.61 0.25
CA SER A 92 12.56 -5.62 0.74
C SER A 92 11.80 -6.72 1.48
N ARG A 93 11.95 -7.97 1.04
CA ARG A 93 11.27 -9.15 1.57
C ARG A 93 12.10 -10.40 1.31
N ASP A 94 11.98 -11.39 2.20
CA ASP A 94 12.78 -12.63 2.14
C ASP A 94 12.44 -13.53 0.94
N LEU A 95 11.22 -13.39 0.38
CA LEU A 95 10.79 -14.17 -0.78
C LEU A 95 10.99 -13.40 -2.08
N GLU A 96 11.79 -13.96 -2.99
CA GLU A 96 11.92 -13.48 -4.36
C GLU A 96 10.69 -13.89 -5.19
N LEU A 97 9.63 -13.10 -5.09
CA LEU A 97 8.41 -13.26 -5.91
C LEU A 97 8.53 -12.42 -7.19
N ARG A 98 8.06 -12.97 -8.31
CA ARG A 98 8.04 -12.29 -9.62
C ARG A 98 7.16 -11.03 -9.64
N ASP A 99 6.07 -11.04 -8.87
CA ASP A 99 5.11 -9.94 -8.83
C ASP A 99 5.55 -8.82 -7.87
N PRO A 100 5.31 -7.54 -8.20
CA PRO A 100 5.62 -6.44 -7.28
C PRO A 100 4.76 -6.50 -6.00
N SER A 101 5.24 -5.87 -4.94
CA SER A 101 4.48 -5.74 -3.68
C SER A 101 3.23 -4.88 -3.87
N MET A 102 3.30 -3.87 -4.75
CA MET A 102 2.16 -3.04 -5.08
C MET A 102 2.21 -2.56 -6.53
N LEU A 103 1.07 -2.58 -7.23
CA LEU A 103 0.86 -2.04 -8.58
C LEU A 103 -0.56 -1.47 -8.76
#